data_AF-A0A2E3SDD0-F1
#
_entry.id   AF-A0A2E3SDD0-F1
#
_cell.length_a   1.000
_cell.length_b   1.000
_cell.length_c   1.000
_cell.angle_alpha   90.00
_cell.angle_beta   90.00
_cell.angle_gamma   90.00
#
_symmetry.space_group_name_H-M   'P 1'
#
loop_
_entity.id
_entity.type
_entity.pdbx_description
1 polymer ?
#
loop_
_entity_poly.entity_id
_entity_poly.type
_entity_poly.pdbx_seq_one_letter_code
_entity_poly.pdbx_strand_id
1 'polypeptide(L)'
;MSTKIIILSIGVLLTIIAVLGSIKGSSGKRFMNIKLIVAFAVIGVLMMIFGSYSSDLVNYNSRMEQVSIGNKLKIDGPVTAVRVVSPIDKDSVDCRILTMGVYPESHQKDIWVVIRPTDDRYYPQSDHTNTSYKRDGEWQVVTRFGGDKGEAYDLIIYEADSTASSFFSSTIAKWKEIDEYPGLKSEEMPQGAKEVERIVIYTRKNCRGVF
;
A
#
# COMPACT_ATOMS: atom_id res chain seq x y z
N MET A 1 9.99 -16.81 28.23
CA MET A 1 10.20 -15.46 27.65
C MET A 1 10.89 -15.60 26.31
N SER A 2 10.47 -14.88 25.28
CA SER A 2 11.16 -14.88 23.98
C SER A 2 12.59 -14.36 24.14
N THR A 3 13.56 -15.00 23.49
CA THR A 3 14.99 -14.58 23.50
C THR A 3 15.17 -13.11 23.15
N LYS A 4 14.28 -12.58 22.29
CA LYS A 4 14.21 -11.17 21.89
C LYS A 4 13.87 -10.22 23.05
N ILE A 5 12.91 -10.59 23.89
CA ILE A 5 12.50 -9.81 25.07
C ILE A 5 13.64 -9.79 26.10
N ILE A 6 14.33 -10.91 26.26
CA ILE A 6 15.50 -11.02 27.15
C ILE A 6 16.61 -10.07 26.68
N ILE A 7 16.92 -10.02 25.37
CA ILE A 7 17.93 -9.12 24.81
C ILE A 7 17.56 -7.65 25.05
N LEU A 8 16.30 -7.27 24.81
CA LEU A 8 15.82 -5.90 25.05
C LEU A 8 15.91 -5.52 26.54
N SER A 9 15.46 -6.39 27.43
CA SER A 9 15.51 -6.16 28.88
C SER A 9 16.94 -6.02 29.40
N ILE A 10 17.88 -6.83 28.90
CA ILE A 10 19.30 -6.72 29.24
C ILE A 10 19.88 -5.40 28.72
N GLY A 11 19.52 -5.00 27.49
CA GLY A 11 19.95 -3.73 26.91
C GLY A 11 19.54 -2.52 27.76
N VAL A 12 18.26 -2.48 28.16
CA VAL A 12 17.72 -1.45 29.06
C VAL A 12 18.47 -1.45 30.39
N LEU A 13 18.66 -2.62 31.01
CA LEU A 13 19.36 -2.75 32.28
C LEU A 13 20.80 -2.21 32.21
N LEU A 14 21.55 -2.55 31.15
CA LEU A 14 22.93 -2.07 30.95
C LEU A 14 22.99 -0.55 30.79
N THR A 15 22.03 0.04 30.08
CA THR A 15 21.97 1.52 29.95
C THR A 15 21.64 2.20 31.27
N ILE A 16 20.72 1.65 32.08
CA ILE A 16 20.42 2.17 33.42
C ILE A 16 21.65 2.10 34.32
N ILE A 17 22.37 0.97 34.30
CA ILE A 17 23.61 0.80 35.07
C ILE A 17 24.67 1.82 34.63
N ALA A 18 24.82 2.07 33.32
CA ALA A 18 25.75 3.08 32.81
C ALA A 18 25.37 4.50 33.28
N VAL A 19 24.08 4.85 33.24
CA VAL A 19 23.58 6.16 33.71
C VAL A 19 23.85 6.32 35.19
N LEU A 20 23.45 5.36 36.03
CA LEU A 20 23.66 5.43 37.48
C LEU A 20 25.16 5.46 37.84
N GLY A 21 26.00 4.71 37.13
CA GLY A 21 27.44 4.74 37.32
C GLY A 21 28.12 6.05 36.91
N SER A 22 27.49 6.82 36.01
CA SER A 22 27.99 8.11 35.55
C SER A 22 27.74 9.25 36.55
N ILE A 23 26.77 9.07 37.47
CA ILE A 23 26.44 10.03 38.51
C ILE A 23 27.62 10.13 39.50
N LYS A 24 28.08 11.35 39.73
CA LYS A 24 29.19 11.66 40.64
C LYS A 24 28.64 11.71 42.07
N GLY A 25 29.18 10.90 42.98
CA GLY A 25 28.77 10.93 44.39
C GLY A 25 29.21 12.20 45.11
N SER A 26 28.74 12.41 46.34
CA SER A 26 29.09 13.57 47.18
C SER A 26 30.59 13.72 47.45
N SER A 27 31.37 12.64 47.31
CA SER A 27 32.84 12.61 47.43
C SER A 27 33.58 12.93 46.13
N GLY A 28 32.86 13.26 45.04
CA GLY A 28 33.45 13.58 43.75
C GLY A 28 34.00 12.37 42.97
N LYS A 29 33.95 11.16 43.52
CA LYS A 29 34.34 9.93 42.83
C LYS A 29 33.15 9.32 42.09
N ARG A 30 33.37 8.83 40.87
CA ARG A 30 32.38 8.04 40.13
C ARG A 30 32.31 6.63 40.74
N PHE A 31 31.11 6.06 40.77
CA PHE A 31 30.88 4.72 41.30
C PHE A 31 31.50 3.62 40.43
N MET A 32 31.74 3.90 39.14
CA MET A 32 32.35 2.95 38.20
C MET A 32 33.45 3.58 37.35
N ASN A 33 34.34 2.72 36.83
CA ASN A 33 35.38 3.12 35.89
C ASN A 33 34.74 3.63 34.58
N ILE A 34 35.23 4.77 34.08
CA ILE A 34 34.73 5.40 32.86
C ILE A 34 34.76 4.48 31.64
N LYS A 35 35.76 3.60 31.51
CA LYS A 35 35.82 2.62 30.40
C LYS A 35 34.67 1.63 30.44
N LEU A 36 34.26 1.23 31.65
CA LEU A 36 33.21 0.25 31.89
C LEU A 36 31.82 0.88 31.70
N ILE A 37 31.65 2.14 32.12
CA ILE A 37 30.45 2.95 31.84
C ILE A 37 30.23 3.07 30.33
N VAL A 38 31.27 3.43 29.57
CA VAL A 38 31.18 3.59 28.12
C VAL A 38 30.85 2.26 27.44
N ALA A 39 31.50 1.16 27.85
CA ALA A 39 31.21 -0.16 27.30
C ALA A 39 29.76 -0.58 27.52
N PHE A 40 29.22 -0.41 28.74
CA PHE A 40 27.82 -0.74 29.03
C PHE A 40 26.82 0.15 28.29
N ALA A 41 27.12 1.44 28.13
CA ALA A 41 26.27 2.34 27.35
C ALA A 41 26.20 1.90 25.88
N VAL A 42 27.35 1.63 25.25
CA VAL A 42 27.42 1.23 23.84
C VAL A 42 26.73 -0.13 23.63
N ILE A 43 27.06 -1.12 24.45
CA ILE A 43 26.46 -2.47 24.33
C ILE A 43 24.96 -2.41 24.59
N GLY A 44 24.52 -1.68 25.62
CA GLY A 44 23.11 -1.54 25.95
C GLY A 44 22.30 -0.91 24.81
N VAL A 45 22.81 0.17 24.22
CA VAL A 45 22.16 0.83 23.07
C VAL A 45 22.12 -0.09 21.84
N LEU A 46 23.22 -0.77 21.50
CA LEU A 46 23.25 -1.71 20.37
C LEU A 46 22.27 -2.88 20.56
N MET A 47 22.18 -3.42 21.79
CA MET A 47 21.23 -4.48 22.12
C MET A 47 19.78 -3.99 22.05
N MET A 48 19.49 -2.75 22.45
CA MET A 48 18.15 -2.17 22.29
C MET A 48 17.81 -1.97 20.81
N ILE A 49 18.73 -1.44 20.00
CA ILE A 49 18.52 -1.30 18.54
C ILE A 49 18.24 -2.67 17.92
N PHE A 50 19.11 -3.66 18.15
CA PHE A 50 18.95 -5.01 17.62
C PHE A 50 17.65 -5.67 18.12
N GLY A 51 17.34 -5.54 19.41
CA GLY A 51 16.11 -6.03 20.01
C GLY A 51 14.87 -5.41 19.38
N SER A 52 14.87 -4.09 19.15
CA SER A 52 13.77 -3.39 18.50
C SER A 52 13.58 -3.82 17.04
N TYR A 53 14.65 -3.89 16.24
CA TYR A 53 14.56 -4.32 14.83
C TYR A 53 14.16 -5.78 14.66
N SER A 54 14.54 -6.65 15.61
CA SER A 54 14.23 -8.09 15.56
C SER A 54 12.94 -8.49 16.28
N SER A 55 12.42 -7.61 17.15
CA SER A 55 11.15 -7.80 17.82
C SER A 55 9.99 -7.60 16.85
N ASP A 56 8.97 -8.44 17.00
CA ASP A 56 7.70 -8.32 16.27
C ASP A 56 6.90 -7.05 16.70
N LEU A 57 7.49 -6.17 17.54
CA LEU A 57 6.97 -4.86 17.93
C LEU A 57 7.12 -3.83 16.80
N VAL A 58 8.13 -3.99 15.93
CA VAL A 58 8.21 -3.23 14.68
C VAL A 58 7.58 -4.12 13.62
N ASN A 59 6.27 -3.92 13.43
CA ASN A 59 5.49 -4.58 12.40
C ASN A 59 5.92 -4.04 11.03
N TYR A 60 7.12 -4.38 10.57
CA TYR A 60 7.42 -4.32 9.15
C TYR A 60 6.51 -5.36 8.51
N ASN A 61 5.39 -4.90 7.93
CA ASN A 61 4.60 -5.63 6.96
C ASN A 61 5.50 -5.95 5.76
N SER A 62 6.44 -6.88 5.95
CA SER A 62 7.40 -7.36 4.96
C SER A 62 6.84 -8.54 4.17
N ARG A 63 5.53 -8.80 4.28
CA ARG A 63 4.83 -9.54 3.23
C ARG A 63 4.92 -8.67 1.99
N MET A 64 5.94 -8.91 1.15
CA MET A 64 5.93 -8.46 -0.23
C MET A 64 4.56 -8.81 -0.78
N GLU A 65 3.78 -7.79 -1.13
CA GLU A 65 2.42 -7.97 -1.56
C GLU A 65 2.45 -8.78 -2.85
N GLN A 66 2.08 -10.06 -2.77
CA GLN A 66 2.05 -10.94 -3.93
C GLN A 66 0.75 -10.68 -4.67
N VAL A 67 0.83 -9.87 -5.72
CA VAL A 67 -0.29 -9.51 -6.56
C VAL A 67 -0.35 -10.45 -7.77
N SER A 68 -1.52 -11.00 -8.06
CA SER A 68 -1.75 -11.86 -9.24
C SER A 68 -1.79 -11.01 -10.51
N ILE A 69 -1.28 -11.53 -11.62
CA ILE A 69 -1.35 -10.88 -12.93
C ILE A 69 -2.33 -11.68 -13.80
N GLY A 70 -3.32 -11.00 -14.38
CA GLY A 70 -4.31 -11.59 -15.29
C GLY A 70 -3.72 -11.95 -16.65
N ASN A 71 -4.60 -12.30 -17.61
CA ASN A 71 -4.15 -12.46 -18.99
C ASN A 71 -3.72 -11.09 -19.54
N LYS A 72 -2.74 -11.09 -20.45
CA LYS A 72 -2.22 -9.87 -21.08
C LYS A 72 -2.56 -9.83 -22.56
N LEU A 73 -3.13 -8.72 -23.03
CA LEU A 73 -3.19 -8.40 -24.45
C LEU A 73 -1.79 -8.15 -24.99
N LYS A 74 -1.52 -8.64 -26.21
CA LYS A 74 -0.35 -8.22 -26.97
C LYS A 74 -0.67 -6.90 -27.67
N ILE A 75 0.18 -5.90 -27.46
CA ILE A 75 0.10 -4.62 -28.13
C ILE A 75 1.02 -4.68 -29.35
N ASP A 76 0.43 -4.63 -30.55
CA ASP A 76 1.16 -4.53 -31.80
C ASP A 76 0.97 -3.12 -32.38
N GLY A 77 2.08 -2.37 -32.55
CA GLY A 77 2.07 -1.03 -33.15
C GLY A 77 2.02 0.14 -32.15
N PRO A 78 1.90 1.39 -32.64
CA PRO A 78 1.96 2.58 -31.80
C PRO A 78 0.70 2.73 -30.92
N VAL A 79 0.91 3.12 -29.65
CA VAL A 79 -0.16 3.36 -28.68
C VAL A 79 -0.77 4.74 -28.90
N THR A 80 -2.03 4.79 -29.35
CA THR A 80 -2.73 6.04 -29.68
C THR A 80 -3.77 6.48 -28.64
N ALA A 81 -4.08 5.63 -27.67
CA ALA A 81 -5.03 5.91 -26.59
C ALA A 81 -4.66 5.16 -25.32
N VAL A 82 -5.17 5.64 -24.17
CA VAL A 82 -5.08 4.93 -22.90
C VAL A 82 -5.92 3.66 -23.00
N ARG A 83 -5.31 2.50 -22.67
CA ARG A 83 -5.97 1.20 -22.69
C ARG A 83 -5.51 0.28 -21.58
N VAL A 84 -6.36 -0.65 -21.15
CA VAL A 84 -6.03 -1.77 -20.29
C VAL A 84 -5.42 -2.90 -21.13
N VAL A 85 -4.37 -3.53 -20.60
CA VAL A 85 -3.74 -4.72 -21.19
C VAL A 85 -3.92 -5.95 -20.33
N SER A 86 -4.13 -5.79 -19.02
CA SER A 86 -4.44 -6.87 -18.09
C SER A 86 -5.27 -6.32 -16.94
N PRO A 87 -6.36 -6.99 -16.52
CA PRO A 87 -6.95 -8.18 -17.14
C PRO A 87 -7.58 -7.86 -18.51
N ILE A 88 -8.01 -8.90 -19.24
CA ILE A 88 -8.74 -8.74 -20.51
C ILE A 88 -10.24 -8.95 -20.31
N ASP A 89 -11.04 -8.50 -21.28
CA ASP A 89 -12.50 -8.68 -21.23
C ASP A 89 -12.88 -10.16 -21.02
N LYS A 90 -13.82 -10.38 -20.11
CA LYS A 90 -14.34 -11.66 -19.62
C LYS A 90 -13.35 -12.51 -18.82
N ASP A 91 -12.20 -11.97 -18.42
CA ASP A 91 -11.29 -12.68 -17.53
C ASP A 91 -11.92 -13.01 -16.19
N SER A 92 -11.53 -14.17 -15.65
CA SER A 92 -11.80 -14.53 -14.26
C SER A 92 -10.55 -14.29 -13.41
N VAL A 93 -10.62 -13.33 -12.50
CA VAL A 93 -9.48 -12.76 -11.75
C VAL A 93 -9.51 -13.12 -10.26
N ASP A 94 -8.34 -13.11 -9.62
CA ASP A 94 -8.28 -13.24 -8.16
C ASP A 94 -8.79 -11.96 -7.48
N CYS A 95 -9.08 -12.02 -6.17
CA CYS A 95 -9.58 -10.88 -5.38
C CYS A 95 -8.64 -9.66 -5.36
N ARG A 96 -7.39 -9.86 -5.77
CA ARG A 96 -6.38 -8.84 -5.81
C ARG A 96 -5.47 -9.08 -7.02
N ILE A 97 -5.47 -8.15 -7.97
CA ILE A 97 -4.65 -8.24 -9.17
C ILE A 97 -3.94 -6.93 -9.46
N LEU A 98 -2.92 -7.01 -10.31
CA LEU A 98 -2.25 -5.87 -10.88
C LEU A 98 -2.96 -5.57 -12.20
N THR A 99 -3.76 -4.50 -12.19
CA THR A 99 -4.34 -3.98 -13.41
C THR A 99 -3.27 -3.14 -14.09
N MET A 100 -3.06 -3.42 -15.38
CA MET A 100 -2.00 -2.82 -16.18
C MET A 100 -2.59 -2.30 -17.48
N GLY A 101 -1.94 -1.31 -18.07
CA GLY A 101 -2.30 -0.80 -19.36
C GLY A 101 -1.20 0.02 -20.02
N VAL A 102 -1.54 0.62 -21.14
CA VAL A 102 -0.65 1.47 -21.94
C VAL A 102 -1.28 2.83 -22.17
N TYR A 103 -0.46 3.83 -22.45
CA TYR A 103 -0.88 5.19 -22.79
C TYR A 103 0.08 5.83 -23.82
N PRO A 104 -0.38 6.79 -24.64
CA PRO A 104 0.50 7.51 -25.57
C PRO A 104 1.52 8.35 -24.82
N GLU A 105 2.78 8.41 -25.25
CA GLU A 105 3.83 9.16 -24.52
C GLU A 105 3.48 10.64 -24.26
N SER A 106 2.67 11.26 -25.12
CA SER A 106 2.20 12.63 -24.95
C SER A 106 1.11 12.81 -23.88
N HIS A 107 0.60 11.73 -23.28
CA HIS A 107 -0.55 11.75 -22.37
C HIS A 107 -0.17 12.21 -20.96
N GLN A 108 -0.69 13.39 -20.59
CA GLN A 108 -0.34 14.08 -19.33
C GLN A 108 -1.37 13.92 -18.21
N LYS A 109 -2.59 13.44 -18.51
CA LYS A 109 -3.62 13.27 -17.48
C LYS A 109 -3.31 12.09 -16.57
N ASP A 110 -3.95 12.10 -15.41
CA ASP A 110 -3.92 10.97 -14.51
C ASP A 110 -4.81 9.86 -15.05
N ILE A 111 -4.40 8.61 -14.80
CA ILE A 111 -5.16 7.43 -15.18
C ILE A 111 -5.70 6.81 -13.89
N TRP A 112 -7.02 6.62 -13.86
CA TRP A 112 -7.73 6.02 -12.74
C TRP A 112 -8.42 4.75 -13.17
N VAL A 113 -8.32 3.74 -12.31
CA VAL A 113 -9.15 2.55 -12.42
C VAL A 113 -10.28 2.65 -11.42
N VAL A 114 -11.50 2.45 -11.89
CA VAL A 114 -12.71 2.44 -11.07
C VAL A 114 -13.41 1.12 -11.32
N ILE A 115 -13.72 0.39 -10.25
CA ILE A 115 -14.49 -0.85 -10.35
C ILE A 115 -15.96 -0.55 -10.02
N ARG A 116 -16.88 -1.21 -10.74
CA ARG A 116 -18.32 -1.20 -10.44
C ARG A 116 -18.85 -2.63 -10.31
N PRO A 117 -19.14 -3.11 -9.09
CA PRO A 117 -19.79 -4.40 -8.85
C PRO A 117 -21.27 -4.38 -9.25
N THR A 118 -21.98 -5.45 -8.95
CA THR A 118 -23.44 -5.58 -9.17
C THR A 118 -24.30 -4.68 -8.28
N ASP A 119 -23.72 -3.92 -7.35
CA ASP A 119 -24.45 -2.94 -6.52
C ASP A 119 -24.54 -1.55 -7.18
N ASP A 120 -24.04 -1.43 -8.41
CA ASP A 120 -24.03 -0.22 -9.26
C ASP A 120 -23.28 0.98 -8.65
N ARG A 121 -22.36 0.73 -7.72
CA ARG A 121 -21.52 1.77 -7.12
C ARG A 121 -20.10 1.79 -7.66
N TYR A 122 -19.51 2.98 -7.67
CA TYR A 122 -18.19 3.21 -8.24
C TYR A 122 -17.12 3.28 -7.13
N TYR A 123 -16.08 2.47 -7.29
CA TYR A 123 -15.00 2.35 -6.31
C TYR A 123 -13.66 2.67 -6.98
N PRO A 124 -13.16 3.93 -6.86
CA PRO A 124 -11.86 4.29 -7.38
C PRO A 124 -10.75 3.48 -6.67
N GLN A 125 -9.84 2.93 -7.46
CA GLN A 125 -8.73 2.10 -7.01
C GLN A 125 -7.43 2.90 -7.00
N SER A 126 -6.65 2.75 -5.95
CA SER A 126 -5.31 3.32 -5.81
C SER A 126 -4.44 2.36 -5.03
N ASP A 127 -3.16 2.28 -5.39
CA ASP A 127 -2.14 1.79 -4.46
C ASP A 127 -1.73 2.95 -3.52
N HIS A 128 -0.64 2.85 -2.77
CA HIS A 128 -0.22 3.95 -1.89
C HIS A 128 0.09 5.28 -2.62
N THR A 129 -0.01 5.31 -3.95
CA THR A 129 0.01 6.52 -4.76
C THR A 129 -1.40 7.01 -5.06
N ASN A 130 -1.57 8.33 -5.11
CA ASN A 130 -2.88 8.95 -5.27
C ASN A 130 -3.57 8.62 -6.60
N THR A 131 -2.90 8.02 -7.60
CA THR A 131 -3.38 7.71 -8.96
C THR A 131 -2.68 6.43 -9.48
N SER A 132 -2.93 5.97 -10.72
CA SER A 132 -2.14 4.84 -11.26
C SER A 132 -0.67 5.23 -11.47
N TYR A 133 0.25 4.32 -11.17
CA TYR A 133 1.66 4.51 -11.49
C TYR A 133 1.86 4.49 -13.00
N LYS A 134 2.53 5.52 -13.55
CA LYS A 134 2.83 5.68 -14.99
C LYS A 134 4.32 5.72 -15.23
N ARG A 135 4.82 4.96 -16.19
CA ARG A 135 6.23 5.00 -16.63
C ARG A 135 6.39 4.41 -18.03
N ASP A 136 7.21 5.05 -18.86
CA ASP A 136 7.63 4.53 -20.17
C ASP A 136 6.47 4.06 -21.07
N GLY A 137 5.34 4.80 -21.08
CA GLY A 137 4.14 4.47 -21.86
C GLY A 137 3.25 3.38 -21.25
N GLU A 138 3.60 2.85 -20.08
CA GLU A 138 2.84 1.83 -19.35
C GLU A 138 2.30 2.37 -18.03
N TRP A 139 1.10 1.93 -17.66
CA TRP A 139 0.49 2.27 -16.37
C TRP A 139 0.08 1.01 -15.61
N GLN A 140 0.06 1.09 -14.28
CA GLN A 140 -0.40 0.00 -13.43
C GLN A 140 -1.00 0.50 -12.12
N VAL A 141 -1.92 -0.29 -11.57
CA VAL A 141 -2.49 -0.08 -10.24
C VAL A 141 -2.96 -1.41 -9.67
N VAL A 142 -2.83 -1.57 -8.35
CA VAL A 142 -3.42 -2.72 -7.66
C VAL A 142 -4.93 -2.51 -7.54
N THR A 143 -5.71 -3.45 -8.07
CA THR A 143 -7.16 -3.46 -7.94
C THR A 143 -7.59 -4.56 -6.99
N ARG A 144 -8.52 -4.23 -6.09
CA ARG A 144 -9.05 -5.12 -5.07
C ARG A 144 -10.54 -5.33 -5.30
N PHE A 145 -10.95 -6.59 -5.38
CA PHE A 145 -12.33 -6.98 -5.60
C PHE A 145 -12.88 -7.59 -4.33
N GLY A 146 -14.10 -7.17 -3.97
CA GLY A 146 -14.92 -7.85 -2.97
C GLY A 146 -15.81 -8.90 -3.65
N GLY A 147 -16.91 -9.24 -2.99
CA GLY A 147 -18.00 -9.98 -3.62
C GLY A 147 -17.87 -11.50 -3.65
N ASP A 148 -18.87 -12.13 -4.27
CA ASP A 148 -19.00 -13.57 -4.36
C ASP A 148 -18.25 -14.15 -5.56
N LYS A 149 -18.06 -15.47 -5.59
CA LYS A 149 -17.44 -16.16 -6.73
C LYS A 149 -18.30 -15.99 -7.98
N GLY A 150 -17.67 -15.56 -9.08
CA GLY A 150 -18.32 -15.39 -10.38
C GLY A 150 -19.10 -14.09 -10.52
N GLU A 151 -19.00 -13.19 -9.53
CA GLU A 151 -19.60 -11.87 -9.60
C GLU A 151 -18.94 -11.04 -10.69
N ALA A 152 -19.77 -10.32 -11.45
CA ALA A 152 -19.33 -9.47 -12.55
C ALA A 152 -18.96 -8.08 -12.04
N TYR A 153 -17.87 -7.55 -12.57
CA TYR A 153 -17.38 -6.20 -12.31
C TYR A 153 -17.14 -5.51 -13.63
N ASP A 154 -17.61 -4.26 -13.75
CA ASP A 154 -17.04 -3.37 -14.74
C ASP A 154 -15.69 -2.86 -14.22
N LEU A 155 -14.63 -3.06 -14.99
CA LEU A 155 -13.34 -2.42 -14.80
C LEU A 155 -13.26 -1.23 -15.76
N ILE A 156 -13.32 -0.02 -15.20
CA ILE A 156 -13.50 1.20 -15.96
C ILE A 156 -12.23 2.06 -15.83
N ILE A 157 -11.71 2.51 -16.97
CA ILE A 157 -10.54 3.35 -17.04
C ILE A 157 -10.98 4.79 -17.29
N TYR A 158 -10.51 5.70 -16.45
CA TYR A 158 -10.76 7.12 -16.54
C TYR A 158 -9.46 7.89 -16.77
N GLU A 159 -9.52 8.87 -17.67
CA GLU A 159 -8.58 9.98 -17.68
C GLU A 159 -9.12 11.10 -16.78
N ALA A 160 -8.36 11.50 -15.77
CA ALA A 160 -8.76 12.53 -14.81
C ALA A 160 -7.88 13.78 -14.93
N ASP A 161 -8.51 14.95 -14.84
CA ASP A 161 -7.79 16.19 -14.53
C ASP A 161 -7.41 16.26 -13.04
N SER A 162 -6.67 17.31 -12.67
CA SER A 162 -6.19 17.47 -11.29
C SER A 162 -7.33 17.61 -10.28
N THR A 163 -8.47 18.17 -10.66
CA THR A 163 -9.65 18.30 -9.78
C THR A 163 -10.30 16.95 -9.55
N ALA A 164 -10.52 16.18 -10.61
CA ALA A 164 -11.08 14.83 -10.51
C ALA A 164 -10.16 13.85 -9.78
N SER A 165 -8.85 13.90 -10.03
CA SER A 165 -7.86 13.11 -9.27
C SER A 165 -7.89 13.46 -7.79
N SER A 166 -7.87 14.76 -7.46
CA SER A 166 -7.94 15.20 -6.06
C SER A 166 -9.22 14.73 -5.38
N PHE A 167 -10.35 14.76 -6.10
CA PHE A 167 -11.62 14.22 -5.61
C PHE A 167 -11.48 12.74 -5.26
N PHE A 168 -11.04 11.89 -6.19
CA PHE A 168 -10.89 10.46 -5.94
C PHE A 168 -9.92 10.15 -4.79
N SER A 169 -8.75 10.78 -4.76
CA SER A 169 -7.78 10.60 -3.66
C SER A 169 -8.38 11.00 -2.32
N SER A 170 -9.10 12.12 -2.25
CA SER A 170 -9.75 12.58 -1.00
C SER A 170 -10.89 11.66 -0.57
N THR A 171 -11.66 11.11 -1.52
CA THR A 171 -12.72 10.15 -1.26
C THR A 171 -12.16 8.88 -0.64
N ILE A 172 -11.09 8.31 -1.24
CA ILE A 172 -10.43 7.12 -0.72
C ILE A 172 -9.82 7.38 0.66
N ALA A 173 -9.18 8.54 0.86
CA ALA A 173 -8.61 8.91 2.15
C ALA A 173 -9.68 8.98 3.26
N LYS A 174 -10.83 9.60 2.98
CA LYS A 174 -11.97 9.68 3.91
C LYS A 174 -12.52 8.30 4.23
N TRP A 175 -12.73 7.45 3.23
CA TRP A 175 -13.22 6.08 3.42
C TRP A 175 -12.26 5.25 4.28
N LYS A 176 -10.95 5.38 4.07
CA LYS A 176 -9.92 4.73 4.89
C LYS A 176 -9.87 5.25 6.33
N GLU A 177 -10.10 6.56 6.54
CA GLU A 177 -10.09 7.18 7.87
C GLU A 177 -11.20 6.64 8.77
N ILE A 178 -12.39 6.40 8.20
CA ILE A 178 -13.57 5.92 8.93
C ILE A 178 -13.83 4.42 8.78
N ASP A 179 -13.02 3.72 7.98
CA ASP A 179 -13.15 2.30 7.61
C ASP A 179 -14.53 1.94 7.00
N GLU A 180 -15.09 2.83 6.20
CA GLU A 180 -16.35 2.62 5.48
C GLU A 180 -16.19 2.93 4.00
N TYR A 181 -16.59 1.98 3.15
CA TYR A 181 -16.48 2.05 1.68
C TYR A 181 -17.87 2.00 1.05
N PRO A 182 -18.68 3.05 1.19
CA PRO A 182 -20.06 3.05 0.71
C PRO A 182 -20.15 3.05 -0.82
N GLY A 183 -19.08 3.35 -1.56
CA GLY A 183 -19.10 3.48 -3.03
C GLY A 183 -19.77 4.77 -3.49
N LEU A 184 -19.28 5.34 -4.59
CA LEU A 184 -19.84 6.54 -5.22
C LEU A 184 -21.05 6.19 -6.09
N LYS A 185 -22.03 7.09 -6.16
CA LYS A 185 -23.10 7.04 -7.16
C LYS A 185 -22.63 7.65 -8.47
N SER A 186 -23.37 7.38 -9.54
CA SER A 186 -23.06 7.92 -10.87
C SER A 186 -23.04 9.46 -10.89
N GLU A 187 -23.92 10.11 -10.13
CA GLU A 187 -24.01 11.57 -10.05
C GLU A 187 -22.89 12.21 -9.23
N GLU A 188 -22.19 11.41 -8.40
CA GLU A 188 -21.07 11.84 -7.57
C GLU A 188 -19.72 11.75 -8.30
N MET A 189 -19.71 11.19 -9.52
CA MET A 189 -18.52 11.11 -10.35
C MET A 189 -18.06 12.52 -10.76
N PRO A 190 -16.77 12.87 -10.60
CA PRO A 190 -16.30 14.21 -10.88
C PRO A 190 -16.31 14.49 -12.39
N GLN A 191 -16.78 15.68 -12.81
CA GLN A 191 -16.87 16.06 -14.23
C GLN A 191 -15.52 16.00 -14.98
N GLY A 192 -14.41 16.17 -14.26
CA GLY A 192 -13.06 16.09 -14.81
C GLY A 192 -12.57 14.66 -15.10
N ALA A 193 -13.35 13.62 -14.76
CA ALA A 193 -13.06 12.23 -15.06
C ALA A 193 -13.79 11.80 -16.34
N LYS A 194 -13.03 11.50 -17.39
CA LYS A 194 -13.54 11.00 -18.67
C LYS A 194 -13.27 9.51 -18.79
N GLU A 195 -14.33 8.72 -18.91
CA GLU A 195 -14.23 7.30 -19.25
C GLU A 195 -13.57 7.13 -20.63
N VAL A 196 -12.54 6.28 -20.70
CA VAL A 196 -11.83 5.97 -21.94
C VAL A 196 -11.92 4.51 -22.33
N GLU A 197 -12.15 3.62 -21.36
CA GLU A 197 -12.35 2.20 -21.62
C GLU A 197 -13.15 1.55 -20.50
N ARG A 198 -13.89 0.50 -20.85
CA ARG A 198 -14.61 -0.36 -19.92
C ARG A 198 -14.55 -1.79 -20.42
N ILE A 199 -14.17 -2.71 -19.54
CA ILE A 199 -14.25 -4.15 -19.76
C ILE A 199 -15.03 -4.81 -18.64
N VAL A 200 -15.58 -6.00 -18.89
CA VAL A 200 -16.28 -6.79 -17.87
C VAL A 200 -15.38 -7.94 -17.43
N ILE A 201 -15.19 -8.10 -16.13
CA ILE A 201 -14.41 -9.20 -15.55
C ILE A 201 -15.20 -9.90 -14.45
N TYR A 202 -14.74 -11.09 -14.05
CA TYR A 202 -15.40 -11.93 -13.07
C TYR A 202 -14.46 -12.30 -11.93
N THR A 203 -14.96 -12.43 -10.72
CA THR A 203 -14.18 -12.99 -9.60
C THR A 203 -14.02 -14.50 -9.76
N ARG A 204 -12.80 -15.03 -9.58
CA ARG A 204 -12.50 -16.46 -9.67
C ARG A 204 -12.94 -17.26 -8.44
N LYS A 205 -12.98 -16.59 -7.29
CA LYS A 205 -13.29 -17.16 -5.97
C LYS A 205 -14.09 -16.16 -5.14
N ASN A 206 -14.56 -16.59 -3.97
CA ASN A 206 -15.19 -15.67 -3.02
C ASN A 206 -14.15 -14.69 -2.49
N CYS A 207 -14.47 -13.41 -2.54
CA CYS A 207 -13.60 -12.29 -2.19
C CYS A 207 -14.18 -11.42 -1.07
N ARG A 208 -15.25 -11.85 -0.40
CA ARG A 208 -15.78 -11.18 0.79
C ARG A 208 -14.75 -11.19 1.92
N GLY A 209 -14.54 -10.04 2.55
CA GLY A 209 -13.62 -9.88 3.68
C GLY A 209 -12.13 -9.95 3.31
N VAL A 210 -11.80 -9.87 2.01
CA VAL A 210 -10.42 -9.73 1.54
C VAL A 210 -10.10 -8.23 1.46
N PHE A 211 -9.34 -7.75 2.44
CA PHE A 211 -8.88 -6.35 2.55
C PHE A 211 -7.41 -6.20 2.15
#